data_AF-A0AAU8MQH3-F1
#
_entry.id   AF-A0AAU8MQH3-F1
#
_cell.length_a   1.000
_cell.length_b   1.000
_cell.length_c   1.000
_cell.angle_alpha   90.00
_cell.angle_beta   90.00
_cell.angle_gamma   90.00
#
_symmetry.space_group_name_H-M   'P 1'
#
loop_
_entity.id
_entity.type
_entity.pdbx_description
1 polymer ?
#
loop_
_entity_poly.entity_id
_entity_poly.type
_entity_poly.pdbx_seq_one_letter_code
_entity_poly.pdbx_strand_id
1 'polypeptide(L)'
;MSNGHGRSTEGFGIDRNSSVNLIVKTALENGVTDTRQIAYMLATAQHETRNFSAPEEDFGRSQARKLGYSGGEDFYGRGYVHLTHDYNYKTFDKLLGLNGQLVKHPDLAKDPELAAKILVVGMRDGLFTGKRLDRYIDEDSHDLYNARRTVNGVTPAKAWTVKAAKDCQNYAEAWERKLPGIIEDIKKHGVSIGQADTRAPAREPAAARNALADGLLKQDERGPAVRGLQESLNQLGYHDARGHALRADGDFGERTKEALQAFQRAHGLKDDGIAGPKTLEALKQAERAPLLSNAAHPDHAMFKNAVDGLEKLGPQAFKSHAELERAAATLTYEAKVSGLSRIDHVVPTANGGGLFAVQGALTDPGHQRVHVDKAHAAQQPIEQSTFQSGQDAPQFAAQAPEQKPKSHTV
;
A
#
# COMPACT_ATOMS: atom_id res chain seq x y z
N MET A 1 -12.94 -30.36 -20.18
CA MET A 1 -12.59 -28.93 -20.12
C MET A 1 -12.46 -28.57 -18.65
N SER A 2 -11.24 -28.42 -18.15
CA SER A 2 -10.95 -28.22 -16.73
C SER A 2 -10.45 -26.80 -16.53
N ASN A 3 -11.28 -25.96 -15.90
CA ASN A 3 -10.94 -24.60 -15.54
C ASN A 3 -9.96 -24.62 -14.36
N GLY A 4 -8.69 -24.35 -14.66
CA GLY A 4 -7.75 -23.87 -13.66
C GLY A 4 -8.14 -22.48 -13.16
N HIS A 5 -7.67 -22.12 -11.97
CA HIS A 5 -6.85 -20.94 -11.66
C HIS A 5 -6.82 -20.80 -10.13
N GLY A 6 -5.81 -21.42 -9.52
CA GLY A 6 -5.53 -21.30 -8.10
C GLY A 6 -4.04 -21.44 -7.86
N ARG A 7 -3.27 -20.37 -8.13
CA ARG A 7 -1.91 -20.14 -7.60
C ARG A 7 -1.68 -18.64 -7.49
N SER A 8 -1.75 -18.08 -6.28
CA SER A 8 -1.24 -16.73 -5.98
C SER A 8 0.15 -16.88 -5.36
N THR A 9 1.18 -16.42 -6.07
CA THR A 9 2.58 -16.40 -5.64
C THR A 9 3.19 -15.08 -6.14
N GLU A 10 3.15 -14.02 -5.33
CA GLU A 10 3.39 -12.66 -5.81
C GLU A 10 4.79 -12.46 -6.42
N GLY A 11 4.83 -11.76 -7.55
CA GLY A 11 6.02 -11.28 -8.24
C GLY A 11 6.85 -12.35 -8.95
N PHE A 12 7.62 -13.11 -8.18
CA PHE A 12 8.62 -14.07 -8.69
C PHE A 12 8.27 -15.52 -8.34
N GLY A 13 7.03 -15.81 -7.93
CA GLY A 13 6.66 -17.16 -7.52
C GLY A 13 7.05 -17.52 -6.09
N ILE A 14 7.72 -16.62 -5.35
CA ILE A 14 8.13 -16.78 -3.95
C ILE A 14 7.87 -15.48 -3.17
N ASP A 15 7.75 -15.56 -1.85
CA ASP A 15 7.54 -14.38 -1.03
C ASP A 15 8.79 -13.49 -0.92
N ARG A 16 8.58 -12.27 -0.43
CA ARG A 16 9.63 -11.27 -0.21
C ARG A 16 10.81 -11.77 0.62
N ASN A 17 10.59 -12.46 1.75
CA ASN A 17 11.68 -12.89 2.62
C ASN A 17 12.45 -14.05 1.99
N SER A 18 11.75 -14.95 1.30
CA SER A 18 12.40 -15.96 0.44
C SER A 18 13.24 -15.32 -0.65
N SER A 19 12.77 -14.24 -1.27
CA SER A 19 13.54 -13.47 -2.27
C SER A 19 14.82 -12.87 -1.67
N VAL A 20 14.70 -12.23 -0.49
CA VAL A 20 15.83 -11.65 0.25
C VAL A 20 16.85 -12.74 0.59
N ASN A 21 16.39 -13.84 1.21
CA ASN A 21 17.25 -14.94 1.62
C ASN A 21 17.94 -15.60 0.43
N LEU A 22 17.23 -15.75 -0.69
CA LEU A 22 17.77 -16.28 -1.93
C LEU A 22 18.87 -15.38 -2.50
N ILE A 23 18.68 -14.06 -2.52
CA ILE A 23 19.70 -13.11 -2.98
C ILE A 23 20.93 -13.17 -2.08
N VAL A 24 20.74 -13.18 -0.75
CA VAL A 24 21.86 -13.25 0.21
C VAL A 24 22.63 -14.56 0.04
N LYS A 25 21.95 -15.71 -0.01
CA LYS A 25 22.57 -17.01 -0.29
C LYS A 25 23.33 -17.00 -1.61
N THR A 26 22.69 -16.51 -2.67
CA THR A 26 23.30 -16.45 -4.02
C THR A 26 24.55 -15.58 -4.01
N ALA A 27 24.54 -14.44 -3.28
CA ALA A 27 25.70 -13.57 -3.14
C ALA A 27 26.88 -14.28 -2.47
N LEU A 28 26.63 -14.95 -1.33
CA LEU A 28 27.63 -15.71 -0.60
C LEU A 28 28.20 -16.87 -1.43
N GLU A 29 27.34 -17.64 -2.11
CA GLU A 29 27.76 -18.74 -3.01
C GLU A 29 28.57 -18.26 -4.22
N ASN A 30 28.41 -16.99 -4.61
CA ASN A 30 29.16 -16.35 -5.69
C ASN A 30 30.34 -15.51 -5.19
N GLY A 31 30.79 -15.73 -3.95
CA GLY A 31 32.01 -15.11 -3.41
C GLY A 31 31.88 -13.64 -3.02
N VAL A 32 30.65 -13.10 -2.96
CA VAL A 32 30.40 -11.76 -2.44
C VAL A 32 30.25 -11.85 -0.93
N THR A 33 31.36 -11.66 -0.20
CA THR A 33 31.40 -11.80 1.26
C THR A 33 31.31 -10.47 2.01
N ASP A 34 31.56 -9.35 1.33
CA ASP A 34 31.35 -8.02 1.91
C ASP A 34 29.84 -7.75 2.10
N THR A 35 29.41 -7.74 3.35
CA THR A 35 28.02 -7.51 3.75
C THR A 35 27.45 -6.19 3.22
N ARG A 36 28.27 -5.16 3.03
CA ARG A 36 27.85 -3.87 2.46
C ARG A 36 27.50 -4.01 0.98
N GLN A 37 28.25 -4.82 0.24
CA GLN A 37 27.93 -5.14 -1.15
C GLN A 37 26.62 -5.92 -1.26
N ILE A 38 26.41 -6.94 -0.41
CA ILE A 38 25.16 -7.72 -0.38
C ILE A 38 23.97 -6.81 -0.03
N ALA A 39 24.13 -5.91 0.95
CA ALA A 39 23.09 -4.94 1.31
C ALA A 39 22.73 -4.02 0.14
N TYR A 40 23.72 -3.60 -0.65
CA TYR A 40 23.47 -2.80 -1.84
C TYR A 40 22.76 -3.58 -2.97
N MET A 41 23.04 -4.88 -3.11
CA MET A 41 22.31 -5.76 -4.03
C MET A 41 20.83 -5.87 -3.62
N LEU A 42 20.53 -6.05 -2.34
CA LEU A 42 19.16 -6.05 -1.81
C LEU A 42 18.46 -4.69 -1.98
N ALA A 43 19.18 -3.58 -1.77
CA ALA A 43 18.68 -2.24 -1.99
C ALA A 43 18.29 -2.00 -3.46
N THR A 44 19.13 -2.47 -4.38
CA THR A 44 18.85 -2.42 -5.81
C THR A 44 17.61 -3.25 -6.15
N ALA A 45 17.54 -4.50 -5.66
CA ALA A 45 16.38 -5.36 -5.87
C ALA A 45 15.09 -4.70 -5.37
N GLN A 46 15.11 -4.17 -4.14
CA GLN A 46 13.98 -3.46 -3.54
C GLN A 46 13.57 -2.23 -4.37
N HIS A 47 14.52 -1.45 -4.88
CA HIS A 47 14.22 -0.28 -5.69
C HIS A 47 13.58 -0.65 -7.02
N GLU A 48 14.19 -1.57 -7.77
CA GLU A 48 13.74 -1.93 -9.13
C GLU A 48 12.39 -2.66 -9.14
N THR A 49 12.10 -3.41 -8.08
CA THR A 49 10.90 -4.26 -7.99
C THR A 49 9.83 -3.70 -7.06
N ARG A 50 9.93 -2.43 -6.65
CA ARG A 50 8.99 -1.84 -5.67
C ARG A 50 8.79 -2.74 -4.44
N ASN A 51 9.91 -3.12 -3.82
CA ASN A 51 9.99 -4.03 -2.67
C ASN A 51 9.63 -5.50 -2.99
N PHE A 52 10.37 -6.10 -3.92
CA PHE A 52 10.32 -7.53 -4.31
C PHE A 52 9.01 -7.95 -4.97
N SER A 53 8.38 -7.03 -5.70
CA SER A 53 7.21 -7.26 -6.54
C SER A 53 7.59 -7.20 -8.02
N ALA A 54 7.30 -8.25 -8.79
CA ALA A 54 7.57 -8.18 -10.23
C ALA A 54 6.60 -7.23 -10.93
N PRO A 55 7.04 -6.48 -11.96
CA PRO A 55 6.15 -5.64 -12.75
C PRO A 55 5.14 -6.49 -13.54
N GLU A 56 3.93 -5.97 -13.73
CA GLU A 56 2.94 -6.56 -14.63
C GLU A 56 3.46 -6.58 -16.07
N GLU A 57 3.26 -7.70 -16.76
CA GLU A 57 3.81 -7.96 -18.09
C GLU A 57 3.35 -6.95 -19.15
N ASP A 58 2.06 -6.60 -19.17
CA ASP A 58 1.49 -5.66 -20.14
C ASP A 58 2.11 -4.26 -20.00
N PHE A 59 2.35 -3.82 -18.77
CA PHE A 59 3.02 -2.57 -18.49
C PHE A 59 4.48 -2.60 -18.96
N GLY A 60 5.19 -3.70 -18.69
CA GLY A 60 6.59 -3.89 -19.12
C GLY A 60 6.75 -3.85 -20.64
N ARG A 61 5.90 -4.58 -21.36
CA ARG A 61 5.91 -4.61 -22.84
C ARG A 61 5.60 -3.23 -23.44
N SER A 62 4.61 -2.53 -22.89
CA SER A 62 4.26 -1.16 -23.29
C SER A 62 5.45 -0.18 -23.12
N GLN A 63 6.19 -0.29 -22.00
CA GLN A 63 7.40 0.48 -21.78
C GLN A 63 8.50 0.15 -22.81
N ALA A 64 8.75 -1.13 -23.07
CA ALA A 64 9.76 -1.56 -24.04
C ALA A 64 9.46 -1.04 -25.45
N ARG A 65 8.18 -1.05 -25.87
CA ARG A 65 7.71 -0.42 -27.11
C ARG A 65 8.01 1.08 -27.13
N LYS A 66 7.59 1.79 -26.07
CA LYS A 66 7.72 3.25 -25.96
C LYS A 66 9.17 3.71 -25.94
N LEU A 67 10.05 2.96 -25.29
CA LEU A 67 11.47 3.29 -25.11
C LEU A 67 12.37 2.69 -26.19
N GLY A 68 11.82 1.93 -27.14
CA GLY A 68 12.56 1.39 -28.29
C GLY A 68 13.63 0.38 -27.89
N TYR A 69 13.28 -0.61 -27.06
CA TYR A 69 14.26 -1.60 -26.61
C TYR A 69 14.75 -2.49 -27.75
N SER A 70 16.07 -2.67 -27.85
CA SER A 70 16.70 -3.69 -28.71
C SER A 70 16.11 -5.09 -28.44
N GLY A 71 15.73 -5.78 -29.51
CA GLY A 71 15.00 -7.06 -29.48
C GLY A 71 13.48 -6.92 -29.39
N GLY A 72 12.94 -5.71 -29.22
CA GLY A 72 11.51 -5.45 -29.15
C GLY A 72 10.91 -5.70 -27.77
N GLU A 73 9.58 -5.78 -27.75
CA GLU A 73 8.80 -5.80 -26.51
C GLU A 73 9.03 -7.05 -25.67
N ASP A 74 9.44 -8.16 -26.28
CA ASP A 74 9.74 -9.41 -25.58
C ASP A 74 10.90 -9.28 -24.59
N PHE A 75 11.74 -8.24 -24.71
CA PHE A 75 12.89 -7.97 -23.84
C PHE A 75 12.64 -6.79 -22.90
N TYR A 76 11.40 -6.62 -22.46
CA TYR A 76 11.08 -5.75 -21.33
C TYR A 76 11.76 -6.23 -20.04
N GLY A 77 11.78 -5.34 -19.05
CA GLY A 77 12.50 -5.58 -17.82
C GLY A 77 11.91 -6.70 -16.97
N ARG A 78 12.75 -7.67 -16.57
CA ARG A 78 12.38 -8.82 -15.71
C ARG A 78 13.38 -9.04 -14.58
N GLY A 79 12.99 -9.82 -13.58
CA GLY A 79 13.88 -10.19 -12.47
C GLY A 79 14.12 -9.06 -11.47
N TYR A 80 14.93 -9.34 -10.45
CA TYR A 80 15.22 -8.39 -9.36
C TYR A 80 15.91 -7.10 -9.80
N VAL A 81 16.60 -7.11 -10.95
CA VAL A 81 17.36 -5.95 -11.47
C VAL A 81 16.69 -5.32 -12.69
N HIS A 82 15.49 -5.79 -13.08
CA HIS A 82 14.78 -5.31 -14.25
C HIS A 82 15.64 -5.41 -15.53
N LEU A 83 16.08 -6.62 -15.87
CA LEU A 83 16.94 -6.94 -17.02
C LEU A 83 16.21 -6.60 -18.34
N THR A 84 16.75 -5.66 -19.11
CA THR A 84 16.16 -5.13 -20.36
C THR A 84 17.09 -5.35 -21.54
N HIS A 85 16.55 -5.30 -22.76
CA HIS A 85 17.28 -5.42 -24.04
C HIS A 85 17.88 -6.81 -24.32
N ASP A 86 17.72 -7.30 -25.55
CA ASP A 86 18.16 -8.64 -25.97
C ASP A 86 19.66 -8.92 -25.77
N TYR A 87 20.52 -7.92 -25.95
CA TYR A 87 21.96 -8.08 -25.75
C TYR A 87 22.32 -8.42 -24.29
N ASN A 88 21.55 -7.93 -23.31
CA ASN A 88 21.77 -8.29 -21.91
C ASN A 88 21.33 -9.73 -21.64
N TYR A 89 20.20 -10.16 -22.22
CA TYR A 89 19.76 -11.55 -22.13
C TYR A 89 20.79 -12.50 -22.76
N LYS A 90 21.35 -12.15 -23.93
CA LYS A 90 22.44 -12.92 -24.59
C LYS A 90 23.69 -13.03 -23.71
N THR A 91 24.07 -11.95 -23.02
CA THR A 91 25.22 -11.95 -22.10
C THR A 91 25.01 -12.92 -20.95
N PHE A 92 23.87 -12.85 -20.25
CA PHE A 92 23.58 -13.75 -19.14
C PHE A 92 23.32 -15.18 -19.58
N ASP A 93 22.72 -15.39 -20.76
CA ASP A 93 22.54 -16.72 -21.34
C ASP A 93 23.87 -17.45 -21.50
N LYS A 94 24.85 -16.77 -22.11
CA LYS A 94 26.20 -17.31 -22.31
C LYS A 94 26.93 -17.55 -20.99
N LEU A 95 26.90 -16.56 -20.08
CA LEU A 95 27.63 -16.63 -18.81
C LEU A 95 27.08 -17.71 -17.87
N LEU A 96 25.77 -17.94 -17.89
CA LEU A 96 25.11 -18.93 -17.04
C LEU A 96 24.96 -20.29 -17.72
N GLY A 97 25.52 -20.47 -18.93
CA GLY A 97 25.52 -21.75 -19.65
C GLY A 97 24.12 -22.21 -20.09
N LEU A 98 23.22 -21.27 -20.39
CA LEU A 98 21.82 -21.54 -20.71
C LEU A 98 21.57 -21.95 -22.17
N ASN A 99 22.61 -22.01 -23.02
CA ASN A 99 22.55 -22.55 -24.39
C ASN A 99 21.44 -21.93 -25.28
N GLY A 100 21.25 -20.61 -25.18
CA GLY A 100 20.27 -19.82 -25.92
C GLY A 100 18.87 -19.85 -25.33
N GLN A 101 18.61 -20.57 -24.23
CA GLN A 101 17.28 -20.70 -23.64
C GLN A 101 16.76 -19.38 -23.10
N LEU A 102 17.59 -18.54 -22.48
CA LEU A 102 17.16 -17.26 -21.93
C LEU A 102 16.82 -16.25 -23.03
N VAL A 103 17.45 -16.36 -24.21
CA VAL A 103 17.11 -15.54 -25.38
C VAL A 103 15.82 -16.04 -26.05
N LYS A 104 15.63 -17.36 -26.17
CA LYS A 104 14.43 -17.98 -26.74
C LYS A 104 13.21 -17.84 -25.84
N HIS A 105 13.42 -17.85 -24.53
CA HIS A 105 12.40 -17.78 -23.49
C HIS A 105 12.76 -16.69 -22.45
N PRO A 106 12.60 -15.39 -22.79
CA PRO A 106 12.96 -14.30 -21.89
C PRO A 106 12.23 -14.33 -20.53
N ASP A 107 11.08 -14.99 -20.45
CA ASP A 107 10.35 -15.16 -19.18
C ASP A 107 11.10 -15.97 -18.13
N LEU A 108 12.12 -16.74 -18.52
CA LEU A 108 13.03 -17.39 -17.57
C LEU A 108 13.71 -16.37 -16.63
N ALA A 109 13.90 -15.12 -17.06
CA ALA A 109 14.43 -14.06 -16.19
C ALA A 109 13.49 -13.69 -15.00
N LYS A 110 12.24 -14.18 -14.97
CA LYS A 110 11.32 -14.06 -13.83
C LYS A 110 11.51 -15.19 -12.81
N ASP A 111 12.18 -16.28 -13.17
CA ASP A 111 12.49 -17.33 -12.21
C ASP A 111 13.36 -16.74 -11.08
N PRO A 112 13.01 -16.95 -9.79
CA PRO A 112 13.66 -16.24 -8.70
C PRO A 112 15.13 -16.66 -8.53
N GLU A 113 15.49 -17.91 -8.80
CA GLU A 113 16.87 -18.36 -8.71
C GLU A 113 17.72 -17.75 -9.82
N LEU A 114 17.22 -17.77 -11.04
CA LEU A 114 17.89 -17.15 -12.18
C LEU A 114 17.97 -15.63 -12.02
N ALA A 115 16.90 -14.98 -11.55
CA ALA A 115 16.87 -13.54 -11.29
C ALA A 115 17.89 -13.13 -10.20
N ALA A 116 18.03 -13.93 -9.14
CA ALA A 116 19.04 -13.70 -8.11
C ALA A 116 20.46 -13.83 -8.66
N LYS A 117 20.72 -14.86 -9.49
CA LYS A 117 22.02 -15.03 -10.16
C LYS A 117 22.34 -13.85 -11.10
N ILE A 118 21.37 -13.40 -11.90
CA ILE A 118 21.52 -12.26 -12.81
C ILE A 118 21.88 -10.99 -12.02
N LEU A 119 21.16 -10.69 -10.93
CA LEU A 119 21.44 -9.55 -10.06
C LEU A 119 22.86 -9.63 -9.47
N VAL A 120 23.17 -10.73 -8.79
CA VAL A 120 24.43 -10.90 -8.03
C VAL A 120 25.64 -10.88 -8.95
N VAL A 121 25.66 -11.75 -9.96
CA VAL A 121 26.78 -11.86 -10.91
C VAL A 121 26.91 -10.58 -11.72
N GLY A 122 25.77 -10.01 -12.14
CA GLY A 122 25.74 -8.75 -12.89
C GLY A 122 26.37 -7.59 -12.14
N MET A 123 26.07 -7.44 -10.85
CA MET A 123 26.64 -6.36 -10.03
C MET A 123 28.10 -6.64 -9.64
N ARG A 124 28.45 -7.89 -9.31
CA ARG A 124 29.83 -8.30 -8.97
C ARG A 124 30.80 -8.09 -10.14
N ASP A 125 30.37 -8.44 -11.35
CA ASP A 125 31.22 -8.46 -12.54
C ASP A 125 31.00 -7.22 -13.45
N GLY A 126 30.07 -6.35 -13.08
CA GLY A 126 29.82 -5.07 -13.75
C GLY A 126 29.16 -5.22 -15.12
N LEU A 127 28.31 -6.22 -15.30
CA LEU A 127 27.78 -6.64 -16.61
C LEU A 127 26.68 -5.73 -17.16
N PHE A 128 26.11 -4.83 -16.35
CA PHE A 128 25.05 -3.92 -16.82
C PHE A 128 25.59 -2.63 -17.43
N THR A 129 26.66 -2.07 -16.85
CA THR A 129 27.21 -0.76 -17.26
C THR A 129 28.72 -0.76 -17.47
N GLY A 130 29.39 -1.90 -17.25
CA GLY A 130 30.86 -2.00 -17.19
C GLY A 130 31.45 -1.60 -15.84
N LYS A 131 30.63 -1.25 -14.84
CA LYS A 131 31.11 -0.85 -13.50
C LYS A 131 30.76 -1.92 -12.47
N ARG A 132 31.80 -2.46 -11.83
CA ARG A 132 31.68 -3.44 -10.74
C ARG A 132 31.28 -2.76 -9.43
N LEU A 133 30.55 -3.48 -8.58
CA LEU A 133 30.12 -2.96 -7.29
C LEU A 133 31.30 -2.68 -6.33
N ASP A 134 32.35 -3.50 -6.38
CA ASP A 134 33.55 -3.34 -5.54
C ASP A 134 34.34 -2.06 -5.82
N ARG A 135 34.13 -1.42 -6.98
CA ARG A 135 34.69 -0.08 -7.26
C ARG A 135 34.13 1.02 -6.33
N TYR A 136 32.99 0.76 -5.70
CA TYR A 136 32.27 1.73 -4.86
C TYR A 136 32.20 1.29 -3.40
N ILE A 137 32.30 -0.01 -3.14
CA ILE A 137 32.11 -0.60 -1.83
C ILE A 137 33.18 -1.68 -1.65
N ASP A 138 34.25 -1.35 -0.95
CA ASP A 138 35.37 -2.23 -0.63
C ASP A 138 35.92 -1.89 0.77
N GLU A 139 37.08 -2.43 1.15
CA GLU A 139 37.69 -2.16 2.45
C GLU A 139 37.94 -0.67 2.72
N ASP A 140 38.22 0.12 1.68
CA ASP A 140 38.58 1.54 1.77
C ASP A 140 37.45 2.49 1.34
N SER A 141 36.38 1.96 0.72
CA SER A 141 35.31 2.73 0.09
C SER A 141 33.92 2.28 0.52
N HIS A 142 33.02 3.24 0.75
CA HIS A 142 31.61 3.00 1.10
C HIS A 142 30.67 3.99 0.39
N ASP A 143 30.85 4.17 -0.92
CA ASP A 143 30.10 5.11 -1.75
C ASP A 143 28.79 4.49 -2.27
N LEU A 144 27.84 4.33 -1.34
CA LEU A 144 26.50 3.79 -1.62
C LEU A 144 25.72 4.63 -2.65
N TYR A 145 25.95 5.95 -2.69
CA TYR A 145 25.27 6.81 -3.64
C TYR A 145 25.72 6.53 -5.09
N ASN A 146 27.03 6.50 -5.35
CA ASN A 146 27.54 6.25 -6.70
C ASN A 146 27.51 4.78 -7.11
N ALA A 147 27.36 3.85 -6.16
CA ALA A 147 27.16 2.42 -6.45
C ALA A 147 25.95 2.14 -7.37
N ARG A 148 24.98 3.07 -7.50
CA ARG A 148 23.85 2.94 -8.44
C ARG A 148 24.32 2.76 -9.88
N ARG A 149 25.50 3.32 -10.20
CA ARG A 149 26.16 3.26 -11.51
C ARG A 149 26.54 1.85 -11.95
N THR A 150 26.55 0.89 -11.04
CA THR A 150 26.68 -0.55 -11.36
C THR A 150 25.53 -1.06 -12.21
N VAL A 151 24.32 -0.50 -12.05
CA VAL A 151 23.11 -0.93 -12.78
C VAL A 151 22.58 0.15 -13.73
N ASN A 152 22.66 1.43 -13.37
CA ASN A 152 22.16 2.54 -14.20
C ASN A 152 22.87 3.85 -13.86
N GLY A 153 23.03 4.72 -14.84
CA GLY A 153 23.74 5.99 -14.70
C GLY A 153 23.06 6.96 -13.72
N VAL A 154 23.89 7.70 -12.97
CA VAL A 154 23.46 8.84 -12.16
C VAL A 154 23.89 10.12 -12.85
N THR A 155 22.92 10.94 -13.28
CA THR A 155 23.16 12.18 -14.03
C THR A 155 22.52 13.35 -13.26
N PRO A 156 23.30 14.35 -12.80
CA PRO A 156 22.75 15.47 -12.04
C PRO A 156 21.61 16.21 -12.76
N ALA A 157 21.68 16.32 -14.09
CA ALA A 157 20.64 16.94 -14.91
C ALA A 157 19.31 16.13 -14.96
N LYS A 158 19.29 14.87 -14.52
CA LYS A 158 18.11 14.02 -14.48
C LYS A 158 17.72 13.72 -13.03
N ALA A 159 16.84 14.54 -12.46
CA ALA A 159 16.44 14.48 -11.05
C ALA A 159 15.98 13.07 -10.59
N TRP A 160 15.31 12.31 -11.45
CA TRP A 160 14.87 10.95 -11.12
C TRP A 160 16.03 9.97 -10.92
N THR A 161 17.16 10.14 -11.64
CA THR A 161 18.35 9.30 -11.46
C THR A 161 19.07 9.60 -10.14
N VAL A 162 19.09 10.87 -9.74
CA VAL A 162 19.60 11.31 -8.43
C VAL A 162 18.73 10.78 -7.30
N LYS A 163 17.40 10.83 -7.46
CA LYS A 163 16.47 10.26 -6.48
C LYS A 163 16.67 8.75 -6.35
N ALA A 164 16.77 8.02 -7.45
CA ALA A 164 17.01 6.57 -7.43
C ALA A 164 18.31 6.20 -6.68
N ALA A 165 19.39 6.96 -6.89
CA ALA A 165 20.64 6.77 -6.15
C ALA A 165 20.48 7.00 -4.64
N LYS A 166 19.75 8.06 -4.22
CA LYS A 166 19.44 8.32 -2.81
C LYS A 166 18.56 7.24 -2.19
N ASP A 167 17.54 6.78 -2.93
CA ASP A 167 16.66 5.71 -2.45
C ASP A 167 17.45 4.41 -2.23
N CYS A 168 18.30 4.01 -3.19
CA CYS A 168 19.17 2.84 -3.05
C CYS A 168 20.16 2.99 -1.89
N GLN A 169 20.75 4.17 -1.69
CA GLN A 169 21.61 4.44 -0.54
C GLN A 169 20.86 4.21 0.78
N ASN A 170 19.70 4.83 0.95
CA ASN A 170 18.90 4.71 2.17
C ASN A 170 18.47 3.26 2.44
N TYR A 171 18.10 2.52 1.39
CA TYR A 171 17.77 1.11 1.50
C TYR A 171 19.00 0.27 1.89
N ALA A 172 20.17 0.54 1.30
CA ALA A 172 21.39 -0.19 1.61
C ALA A 172 21.79 0.00 3.08
N GLU A 173 21.76 1.23 3.60
CA GLU A 173 22.01 1.52 5.03
C GLU A 173 21.00 0.78 5.94
N ALA A 174 19.74 0.66 5.52
CA ALA A 174 18.75 -0.12 6.26
C ALA A 174 19.01 -1.63 6.21
N TRP A 175 19.49 -2.15 5.07
CA TRP A 175 19.83 -3.56 4.90
C TRP A 175 21.09 -3.95 5.65
N GLU A 176 22.14 -3.10 5.65
CA GLU A 176 23.37 -3.34 6.40
C GLU A 176 23.11 -3.61 7.89
N ARG A 177 22.16 -2.88 8.49
CA ARG A 177 21.76 -3.11 9.89
C ARG A 177 21.07 -4.46 10.13
N LYS A 178 20.37 -4.99 9.12
CA LYS A 178 19.60 -6.24 9.24
C LYS A 178 20.40 -7.48 8.81
N LEU A 179 21.39 -7.29 7.94
CA LEU A 179 22.05 -8.36 7.24
C LEU A 179 22.79 -9.35 8.14
N PRO A 180 23.46 -8.95 9.24
CA PRO A 180 24.07 -9.91 10.16
C PRO A 180 23.08 -10.95 10.68
N GLY A 181 21.88 -10.53 11.09
CA GLY A 181 20.84 -11.44 11.56
C GLY A 181 20.31 -12.37 10.46
N ILE A 182 20.14 -11.85 9.25
CA ILE A 182 19.70 -12.63 8.09
C ILE A 182 20.74 -13.70 7.73
N ILE A 183 22.03 -13.35 7.73
CA ILE A 183 23.11 -14.30 7.43
C ILE A 183 23.17 -15.40 8.49
N GLU A 184 23.05 -15.07 9.77
CA GLU A 184 23.04 -16.08 10.83
C GLU A 184 21.83 -17.01 10.73
N ASP A 185 20.64 -16.47 10.43
CA ASP A 185 19.45 -17.29 10.19
C ASP A 185 19.64 -18.24 8.99
N ILE A 186 20.21 -17.75 7.88
CA ILE A 186 20.50 -18.57 6.70
C ILE A 186 21.52 -19.68 7.02
N LYS A 187 22.58 -19.37 7.78
CA LYS A 187 23.57 -20.38 8.19
C LYS A 187 22.94 -21.46 9.07
N LYS A 188 22.03 -21.07 9.95
CA LYS A 188 21.40 -21.96 10.93
C LYS A 188 20.27 -22.81 10.33
N HIS A 189 19.50 -22.24 9.41
CA HIS A 189 18.24 -22.81 8.93
C HIS A 189 18.24 -23.14 7.43
N GLY A 190 19.27 -22.73 6.68
CA GLY A 190 19.30 -22.81 5.23
C GLY A 190 18.34 -21.82 4.56
N VAL A 191 18.20 -21.92 3.23
CA VAL A 191 17.18 -21.18 2.47
C VAL A 191 16.20 -22.17 1.87
N SER A 192 14.94 -22.09 2.31
CA SER A 192 13.84 -22.82 1.68
C SER A 192 13.19 -21.91 0.63
N ILE A 193 13.60 -22.08 -0.62
CA ILE A 193 12.89 -21.55 -1.78
C ILE A 193 11.75 -22.51 -2.08
N GLY A 194 10.53 -22.17 -1.66
CA GLY A 194 9.34 -22.94 -1.98
C GLY A 194 9.07 -22.90 -3.48
N GLN A 195 9.71 -23.77 -4.26
CA GLN A 195 9.31 -24.02 -5.65
C GLN A 195 8.07 -24.90 -5.64
N ALA A 196 6.99 -24.42 -6.24
CA ALA A 196 5.84 -25.24 -6.54
C ALA A 196 6.19 -26.21 -7.69
N ASP A 197 6.75 -27.39 -7.39
CA ASP A 197 6.88 -28.47 -8.36
C ASP A 197 6.03 -29.70 -8.01
N THR A 198 5.45 -30.25 -9.07
CA THR A 198 4.40 -31.25 -9.11
C THR A 198 4.99 -32.64 -9.39
N ARG A 199 5.23 -33.48 -8.37
CA ARG A 199 5.08 -34.97 -8.40
C ARG A 199 5.64 -35.64 -7.13
N ALA A 200 4.83 -36.58 -6.61
CA ALA A 200 5.13 -37.64 -5.62
C ALA A 200 5.08 -37.26 -4.11
N PRO A 201 4.73 -38.22 -3.22
CA PRO A 201 3.58 -38.05 -2.32
C PRO A 201 3.91 -37.53 -0.92
N ALA A 202 2.84 -37.04 -0.28
CA ALA A 202 2.75 -36.42 1.04
C ALA A 202 3.76 -36.91 2.09
N ARG A 203 4.57 -35.97 2.59
CA ARG A 203 4.96 -35.94 3.99
C ARG A 203 4.34 -34.68 4.60
N GLU A 204 3.63 -34.89 5.70
CA GLU A 204 2.79 -33.89 6.36
C GLU A 204 3.56 -32.59 6.66
N PRO A 205 2.97 -31.41 6.40
CA PRO A 205 3.61 -30.14 6.68
C PRO A 205 3.64 -29.88 8.19
N ALA A 206 4.80 -29.47 8.70
CA ALA A 206 4.87 -28.80 9.99
C ALA A 206 3.99 -27.53 9.93
N ALA A 207 3.06 -27.42 10.87
CA ALA A 207 1.90 -26.55 10.86
C ALA A 207 2.14 -25.11 10.38
N ALA A 208 1.29 -24.68 9.43
CA ALA A 208 1.02 -23.27 9.16
C ALA A 208 0.61 -22.57 10.46
N ARG A 209 1.26 -21.47 10.81
CA ARG A 209 0.62 -20.50 11.71
C ARG A 209 -0.44 -19.78 10.89
N ASN A 210 -1.67 -20.28 10.98
CA ASN A 210 -2.85 -19.62 10.44
C ASN A 210 -2.90 -18.17 10.95
N ALA A 211 -3.24 -17.21 10.09
CA ALA A 211 -3.89 -15.99 10.55
C ALA A 211 -5.09 -16.43 11.44
N LEU A 212 -5.21 -15.84 12.65
CA LEU A 212 -6.04 -16.30 13.78
C LEU A 212 -5.54 -17.47 14.66
N ALA A 213 -4.31 -18.00 14.53
CA ALA A 213 -3.81 -19.00 15.50
C ALA A 213 -3.76 -18.46 16.95
N ASP A 214 -3.59 -17.15 17.10
CA ASP A 214 -3.66 -16.38 18.36
C ASP A 214 -4.87 -15.41 18.42
N GLY A 215 -5.77 -15.44 17.43
CA GLY A 215 -6.94 -14.56 17.35
C GLY A 215 -6.68 -13.14 16.83
N LEU A 216 -5.47 -12.85 16.32
CA LEU A 216 -5.08 -11.51 15.83
C LEU A 216 -4.87 -11.52 14.31
N LEU A 217 -5.05 -10.34 13.68
CA LEU A 217 -4.51 -10.00 12.36
C LEU A 217 -3.52 -8.85 12.49
N LYS A 218 -2.27 -8.99 12.04
CA LYS A 218 -1.26 -7.92 12.12
C LYS A 218 -0.30 -7.94 10.94
N GLN A 219 0.52 -6.89 10.87
CA GLN A 219 1.57 -6.74 9.88
C GLN A 219 2.38 -8.03 9.68
N ASP A 220 2.65 -8.35 8.40
CA ASP A 220 3.31 -9.56 7.92
C ASP A 220 2.49 -10.87 7.98
N GLU A 221 1.27 -10.86 8.53
CA GLU A 221 0.35 -11.99 8.43
C GLU A 221 -0.35 -12.06 7.08
N ARG A 222 -0.76 -13.26 6.71
CA ARG A 222 -1.33 -13.55 5.39
C ARG A 222 -2.45 -14.57 5.45
N GLY A 223 -3.33 -14.51 4.47
CA GLY A 223 -4.34 -15.53 4.22
C GLY A 223 -5.76 -14.97 4.11
N PRO A 224 -6.76 -15.86 4.01
CA PRO A 224 -8.15 -15.47 3.76
C PRO A 224 -8.72 -14.49 4.80
N ALA A 225 -8.29 -14.58 6.05
CA ALA A 225 -8.73 -13.66 7.11
C ALA A 225 -8.21 -12.23 6.89
N VAL A 226 -6.97 -12.07 6.41
CA VAL A 226 -6.42 -10.75 6.05
C VAL A 226 -7.11 -10.20 4.81
N ARG A 227 -7.48 -11.06 3.85
CA ARG A 227 -8.24 -10.65 2.68
C ARG A 227 -9.61 -10.11 3.10
N GLY A 228 -10.32 -10.85 3.96
CA GLY A 228 -11.59 -10.39 4.52
C GLY A 228 -11.44 -9.05 5.23
N LEU A 229 -10.38 -8.87 6.03
CA LEU A 229 -10.07 -7.58 6.66
C LEU A 229 -9.90 -6.44 5.63
N GLN A 230 -9.15 -6.67 4.55
CA GLN A 230 -8.94 -5.67 3.49
C GLN A 230 -10.23 -5.36 2.73
N GLU A 231 -11.07 -6.37 2.47
CA GLU A 231 -12.40 -6.21 1.87
C GLU A 231 -13.31 -5.37 2.78
N SER A 232 -13.35 -5.67 4.08
CA SER A 232 -14.08 -4.90 5.09
C SER A 232 -13.62 -3.44 5.13
N LEU A 233 -12.31 -3.20 5.17
CA LEU A 233 -11.74 -1.85 5.22
C LEU A 233 -12.10 -1.05 3.94
N ASN A 234 -11.97 -1.67 2.77
CA ASN A 234 -12.38 -1.04 1.50
C ASN A 234 -13.88 -0.75 1.45
N GLN A 235 -14.71 -1.71 1.87
CA GLN A 235 -16.17 -1.54 1.91
C GLN A 235 -16.55 -0.37 2.80
N LEU A 236 -15.84 -0.20 3.92
CA LEU A 236 -16.05 0.90 4.86
C LEU A 236 -15.32 2.19 4.48
N GLY A 237 -14.64 2.22 3.33
CA GLY A 237 -13.94 3.39 2.80
C GLY A 237 -12.59 3.71 3.45
N TYR A 238 -12.06 2.81 4.28
CA TYR A 238 -10.74 2.97 4.89
C TYR A 238 -9.64 2.54 3.92
N HIS A 239 -8.90 3.54 3.46
CA HIS A 239 -7.87 3.44 2.44
C HIS A 239 -6.47 3.62 3.04
N ASP A 240 -5.43 3.49 2.21
CA ASP A 240 -4.07 3.84 2.63
C ASP A 240 -3.92 5.34 2.94
N ALA A 241 -2.78 5.74 3.50
CA ALA A 241 -2.53 7.13 3.90
C ALA A 241 -2.56 8.14 2.73
N ARG A 242 -2.58 7.66 1.48
CA ARG A 242 -2.68 8.49 0.27
C ARG A 242 -4.09 8.48 -0.32
N GLY A 243 -5.05 7.83 0.36
CA GLY A 243 -6.45 7.74 -0.06
C GLY A 243 -6.73 6.69 -1.12
N HIS A 244 -5.78 5.81 -1.45
CA HIS A 244 -6.02 4.74 -2.42
C HIS A 244 -6.63 3.51 -1.74
N ALA A 245 -7.65 2.93 -2.38
CA ALA A 245 -8.23 1.66 -1.96
C ALA A 245 -7.15 0.56 -1.80
N LEU A 246 -7.37 -0.29 -0.82
CA LEU A 246 -6.55 -1.46 -0.56
C LEU A 246 -6.76 -2.48 -1.67
N ARG A 247 -5.72 -3.29 -1.93
CA ARG A 247 -5.89 -4.51 -2.69
C ARG A 247 -6.22 -5.62 -1.70
N ALA A 248 -7.33 -6.34 -1.91
CA ALA A 248 -7.73 -7.48 -1.10
C ALA A 248 -6.95 -8.75 -1.50
N ASP A 249 -5.62 -8.68 -1.40
CA ASP A 249 -4.73 -9.78 -1.79
C ASP A 249 -4.59 -10.85 -0.70
N GLY A 250 -4.90 -10.51 0.54
CA GLY A 250 -4.70 -11.35 1.71
C GLY A 250 -3.35 -11.16 2.38
N ASP A 251 -2.61 -10.08 2.05
CA ASP A 251 -1.33 -9.75 2.65
C ASP A 251 -1.42 -8.50 3.54
N PHE A 252 -1.09 -8.65 4.82
CA PHE A 252 -1.18 -7.56 5.78
C PHE A 252 0.08 -6.70 5.68
N GLY A 253 0.13 -5.86 4.65
CA GLY A 253 1.19 -4.88 4.42
C GLY A 253 0.94 -3.51 5.09
N GLU A 254 1.88 -2.59 4.89
CA GLU A 254 1.80 -1.21 5.43
C GLU A 254 0.52 -0.48 5.03
N ARG A 255 0.03 -0.67 3.79
CA ARG A 255 -1.22 -0.05 3.34
C ARG A 255 -2.43 -0.55 4.13
N THR A 256 -2.49 -1.88 4.36
CA THR A 256 -3.52 -2.51 5.20
C THR A 256 -3.43 -2.02 6.64
N LYS A 257 -2.21 -1.88 7.16
CA LYS A 257 -1.96 -1.32 8.50
C LYS A 257 -2.43 0.13 8.60
N GLU A 258 -2.06 0.99 7.66
CA GLU A 258 -2.48 2.40 7.60
C GLU A 258 -4.01 2.53 7.58
N ALA A 259 -4.68 1.74 6.74
CA ALA A 259 -6.14 1.70 6.67
C ALA A 259 -6.77 1.18 7.96
N LEU A 260 -6.21 0.13 8.55
CA LEU A 260 -6.69 -0.40 9.82
C LEU A 260 -6.50 0.60 10.96
N GLN A 261 -5.38 1.31 10.99
CA GLN A 261 -5.10 2.38 11.95
C GLN A 261 -6.08 3.54 11.79
N ALA A 262 -6.39 3.93 10.55
CA ALA A 262 -7.44 4.91 10.28
C ALA A 262 -8.82 4.44 10.79
N PHE A 263 -9.18 3.18 10.54
CA PHE A 263 -10.38 2.56 11.10
C PHE A 263 -10.35 2.57 12.64
N GLN A 264 -9.26 2.14 13.25
CA GLN A 264 -9.15 2.08 14.71
C GLN A 264 -9.31 3.47 15.34
N ARG A 265 -8.64 4.50 14.81
CA ARG A 265 -8.82 5.88 15.29
C ARG A 265 -10.26 6.36 15.17
N ALA A 266 -10.88 6.14 14.01
CA ALA A 266 -12.25 6.58 13.76
C ALA A 266 -13.30 5.84 14.61
N HIS A 267 -12.96 4.65 15.11
CA HIS A 267 -13.85 3.81 15.92
C HIS A 267 -13.52 3.87 17.43
N GLY A 268 -12.69 4.82 17.88
CA GLY A 268 -12.29 4.97 19.28
C GLY A 268 -11.50 3.78 19.83
N LEU A 269 -10.89 2.98 18.95
CA LEU A 269 -10.08 1.82 19.30
C LEU A 269 -8.61 2.22 19.45
N LYS A 270 -7.81 1.30 20.02
CA LYS A 270 -6.36 1.48 20.07
C LYS A 270 -5.78 1.44 18.65
N ASP A 271 -5.11 2.51 18.25
CA ASP A 271 -4.47 2.72 16.95
C ASP A 271 -3.10 2.03 16.86
N ASP A 272 -3.08 0.70 16.99
CA ASP A 272 -1.84 -0.11 16.94
C ASP A 272 -1.65 -0.88 15.63
N GLY A 273 -2.61 -0.79 14.70
CA GLY A 273 -2.55 -1.49 13.43
C GLY A 273 -2.68 -3.01 13.57
N ILE A 274 -3.30 -3.49 14.66
CA ILE A 274 -3.54 -4.90 14.94
C ILE A 274 -5.05 -5.16 15.02
N ALA A 275 -5.58 -6.03 14.15
CA ALA A 275 -6.97 -6.45 14.19
C ALA A 275 -7.15 -7.58 15.21
N GLY A 276 -7.22 -7.21 16.48
CA GLY A 276 -7.65 -8.11 17.55
C GLY A 276 -9.18 -8.23 17.65
N PRO A 277 -9.70 -9.03 18.62
CA PRO A 277 -11.13 -9.32 18.73
C PRO A 277 -12.03 -8.09 18.73
N LYS A 278 -11.67 -7.04 19.49
CA LYS A 278 -12.43 -5.78 19.53
C LYS A 278 -12.48 -5.07 18.17
N THR A 279 -11.35 -5.05 17.44
CA THR A 279 -11.27 -4.45 16.11
C THR A 279 -12.11 -5.23 15.10
N LEU A 280 -12.05 -6.57 15.15
CA LEU A 280 -12.83 -7.44 14.27
C LEU A 280 -14.34 -7.38 14.53
N GLU A 281 -14.75 -7.24 15.80
CA GLU A 281 -16.16 -7.00 16.14
C GLU A 281 -16.64 -5.63 15.64
N ALA A 282 -15.83 -4.58 15.83
CA ALA A 282 -16.17 -3.25 15.33
C ALA A 282 -16.32 -3.23 13.81
N LEU A 283 -15.46 -3.93 13.05
CA LEU A 283 -15.57 -4.07 11.59
C LEU A 283 -16.90 -4.71 11.20
N LYS A 284 -17.26 -5.85 11.81
CA LYS A 284 -18.52 -6.56 11.54
C LYS A 284 -19.75 -5.73 11.88
N GLN A 285 -19.70 -4.93 12.94
CA GLN A 285 -20.79 -4.03 13.31
C GLN A 285 -20.94 -2.91 12.28
N ALA A 286 -19.83 -2.33 11.85
CA ALA A 286 -19.82 -1.27 10.84
C ALA A 286 -20.35 -1.75 9.49
N GLU A 287 -20.01 -2.96 9.05
CA GLU A 287 -20.52 -3.56 7.80
C GLU A 287 -22.03 -3.82 7.81
N ARG A 288 -22.62 -4.02 9.00
CA ARG A 288 -24.05 -4.33 9.16
C ARG A 288 -24.92 -3.09 9.34
N ALA A 289 -24.32 -1.94 9.66
CA ALA A 289 -25.06 -0.70 9.86
C ALA A 289 -25.63 -0.22 8.52
N PRO A 290 -26.94 0.10 8.43
CA PRO A 290 -27.48 0.71 7.22
C PRO A 290 -26.79 2.04 6.96
N LEU A 291 -26.43 2.34 5.71
CA LEU A 291 -25.82 3.63 5.35
C LEU A 291 -26.77 4.79 5.64
N LEU A 292 -26.24 6.00 5.86
CA LEU A 292 -27.05 7.23 5.99
C LEU A 292 -27.98 7.45 4.78
N SER A 293 -27.57 7.00 3.59
CA SER A 293 -28.37 7.01 2.37
C SER A 293 -29.51 5.99 2.35
N ASN A 294 -29.50 5.01 3.25
CA ASN A 294 -30.56 4.01 3.39
C ASN A 294 -31.69 4.53 4.29
N ALA A 295 -32.92 4.44 3.80
CA ALA A 295 -34.13 4.85 4.53
C ALA A 295 -34.33 4.17 5.89
N ALA A 296 -33.70 3.01 6.11
CA ALA A 296 -33.74 2.30 7.39
C ALA A 296 -32.78 2.89 8.45
N HIS A 297 -31.88 3.80 8.09
CA HIS A 297 -30.97 4.41 9.05
C HIS A 297 -31.68 5.47 9.92
N PRO A 298 -31.48 5.49 11.26
CA PRO A 298 -32.16 6.43 12.15
C PRO A 298 -31.96 7.91 11.77
N ASP A 299 -30.77 8.26 11.30
CA ASP A 299 -30.44 9.63 10.89
C ASP A 299 -30.70 9.92 9.40
N HIS A 300 -31.35 9.01 8.67
CA HIS A 300 -31.62 9.17 7.24
C HIS A 300 -32.40 10.46 6.92
N ALA A 301 -33.31 10.87 7.79
CA ALA A 301 -34.06 12.11 7.60
C ALA A 301 -33.15 13.35 7.58
N MET A 302 -32.16 13.41 8.48
CA MET A 302 -31.18 14.50 8.51
C MET A 302 -30.25 14.43 7.29
N PHE A 303 -29.84 13.23 6.89
CA PHE A 303 -29.10 13.00 5.64
C PHE A 303 -29.84 13.52 4.42
N LYS A 304 -31.12 13.18 4.28
CA LYS A 304 -31.96 13.64 3.19
C LYS A 304 -32.06 15.17 3.17
N ASN A 305 -32.20 15.82 4.33
CA ASN A 305 -32.22 17.27 4.40
C ASN A 305 -30.88 17.90 3.95
N ALA A 306 -29.75 17.27 4.27
CA ALA A 306 -28.45 17.71 3.79
C ALA A 306 -28.34 17.57 2.25
N VAL A 307 -28.77 16.44 1.69
CA VAL A 307 -28.83 16.21 0.24
C VAL A 307 -29.70 17.29 -0.44
N ASP A 308 -30.94 17.46 0.03
CA ASP A 308 -31.88 18.45 -0.52
C ASP A 308 -31.32 19.89 -0.44
N GLY A 309 -30.53 20.19 0.60
CA GLY A 309 -29.84 21.48 0.77
C GLY A 309 -28.68 21.65 -0.21
N LEU A 310 -27.87 20.61 -0.40
CA LEU A 310 -26.74 20.63 -1.32
C LEU A 310 -27.16 20.68 -2.79
N GLU A 311 -28.26 20.02 -3.16
CA GLU A 311 -28.79 20.07 -4.54
C GLU A 311 -29.22 21.48 -4.94
N LYS A 312 -29.69 22.30 -3.99
CA LYS A 312 -30.06 23.72 -4.21
C LYS A 312 -28.86 24.60 -4.54
N LEU A 313 -27.63 24.16 -4.29
CA LEU A 313 -26.41 24.87 -4.70
C LEU A 313 -26.18 24.79 -6.23
N GLY A 314 -26.92 23.92 -6.92
CA GLY A 314 -26.89 23.78 -8.37
C GLY A 314 -25.97 22.65 -8.86
N PRO A 315 -26.13 22.24 -10.12
CA PRO A 315 -25.51 21.01 -10.66
C PRO A 315 -23.98 21.08 -10.80
N GLN A 316 -23.39 22.28 -10.75
CA GLN A 316 -21.94 22.49 -10.81
C GLN A 316 -21.29 22.55 -9.42
N ALA A 317 -22.08 22.45 -8.34
CA ALA A 317 -21.56 22.53 -6.99
C ALA A 317 -20.68 21.32 -6.64
N PHE A 318 -20.94 20.15 -7.23
CA PHE A 318 -20.21 18.90 -7.02
C PHE A 318 -19.94 18.23 -8.38
N LYS A 319 -18.86 17.45 -8.50
CA LYS A 319 -18.51 16.81 -9.79
C LYS A 319 -19.42 15.63 -10.11
N SER A 320 -20.08 15.06 -9.10
CA SER A 320 -20.98 13.92 -9.25
C SER A 320 -21.98 13.86 -8.10
N HIS A 321 -23.09 13.14 -8.30
CA HIS A 321 -24.05 12.88 -7.22
C HIS A 321 -23.41 12.12 -6.05
N ALA A 322 -22.50 11.17 -6.33
CA ALA A 322 -21.76 10.46 -5.28
C ALA A 322 -20.89 11.40 -4.41
N GLU A 323 -20.35 12.48 -4.98
CA GLU A 323 -19.61 13.50 -4.21
C GLU A 323 -20.54 14.36 -3.35
N LEU A 324 -21.74 14.65 -3.85
CA LEU A 324 -22.78 15.33 -3.08
C LEU A 324 -23.26 14.46 -1.91
N GLU A 325 -23.51 13.17 -2.12
CA GLU A 325 -23.94 12.25 -1.06
C GLU A 325 -22.87 12.09 0.03
N ARG A 326 -21.58 12.02 -0.34
CA ARG A 326 -20.48 12.03 0.64
C ARG A 326 -20.46 13.32 1.47
N ALA A 327 -20.60 14.46 0.81
CA ALA A 327 -20.66 15.75 1.51
C ALA A 327 -21.89 15.88 2.42
N ALA A 328 -23.04 15.35 2.00
CA ALA A 328 -24.27 15.30 2.80
C ALA A 328 -24.09 14.40 4.04
N ALA A 329 -23.43 13.26 3.89
CA ALA A 329 -23.15 12.34 4.99
C ALA A 329 -22.23 12.99 6.04
N THR A 330 -21.16 13.66 5.61
CA THR A 330 -20.28 14.41 6.51
C THR A 330 -21.03 15.54 7.21
N LEU A 331 -21.83 16.35 6.49
CA LEU A 331 -22.66 17.39 7.10
C LEU A 331 -23.64 16.84 8.13
N THR A 332 -24.22 15.66 7.88
CA THR A 332 -25.15 15.01 8.80
C THR A 332 -24.47 14.59 10.10
N TYR A 333 -23.30 13.97 9.98
CA TYR A 333 -22.48 13.62 11.14
C TYR A 333 -22.07 14.87 11.93
N GLU A 334 -21.46 15.86 11.28
CA GLU A 334 -20.97 17.09 11.91
C GLU A 334 -22.09 17.89 12.60
N ALA A 335 -23.28 17.95 11.97
CA ALA A 335 -24.47 18.57 12.54
C ALA A 335 -24.89 17.85 13.82
N LYS A 336 -24.98 16.51 13.78
CA LYS A 336 -25.41 15.70 14.91
C LYS A 336 -24.47 15.84 16.11
N VAL A 337 -23.15 15.71 15.91
CA VAL A 337 -22.17 15.84 17.02
C VAL A 337 -22.08 17.27 17.55
N SER A 338 -22.44 18.26 16.73
CA SER A 338 -22.57 19.67 17.14
C SER A 338 -23.90 19.99 17.82
N GLY A 339 -24.77 19.00 18.04
CA GLY A 339 -26.03 19.13 18.76
C GLY A 339 -27.24 19.55 17.92
N LEU A 340 -27.12 19.58 16.59
CA LEU A 340 -28.27 19.80 15.72
C LEU A 340 -29.13 18.54 15.68
N SER A 341 -30.44 18.72 15.81
CA SER A 341 -31.46 17.66 15.70
C SER A 341 -31.98 17.49 14.27
N ARG A 342 -31.77 18.49 13.41
CA ARG A 342 -32.07 18.47 11.97
C ARG A 342 -31.24 19.52 11.22
N ILE A 343 -31.23 19.42 9.90
CA ILE A 343 -30.70 20.43 8.99
C ILE A 343 -31.89 21.08 8.27
N ASP A 344 -32.06 22.38 8.40
CA ASP A 344 -33.11 23.16 7.73
C ASP A 344 -32.55 23.84 6.46
N HIS A 345 -31.28 24.27 6.51
CA HIS A 345 -30.58 24.88 5.37
C HIS A 345 -29.14 24.39 5.25
N VAL A 346 -28.64 24.34 4.01
CA VAL A 346 -27.21 24.24 3.71
C VAL A 346 -26.78 25.49 2.97
N VAL A 347 -25.76 26.18 3.49
CA VAL A 347 -25.31 27.48 2.97
C VAL A 347 -23.81 27.43 2.67
N PRO A 348 -23.36 27.79 1.46
CA PRO A 348 -21.93 27.82 1.15
C PRO A 348 -21.27 29.05 1.81
N THR A 349 -19.99 28.94 2.16
CA THR A 349 -19.18 30.11 2.53
C THR A 349 -19.05 31.08 1.35
N ALA A 350 -18.73 32.35 1.61
CA ALA A 350 -18.60 33.37 0.58
C ALA A 350 -17.58 33.01 -0.53
N ASN A 351 -16.52 32.27 -0.17
CA ASN A 351 -15.50 31.79 -1.12
C ASN A 351 -15.84 30.41 -1.75
N GLY A 352 -16.96 29.79 -1.37
CA GLY A 352 -17.40 28.48 -1.86
C GLY A 352 -16.59 27.27 -1.35
N GLY A 353 -15.59 27.49 -0.48
CA GLY A 353 -14.71 26.44 0.05
C GLY A 353 -15.28 25.66 1.23
N GLY A 354 -16.32 26.16 1.89
CA GLY A 354 -16.96 25.53 3.03
C GLY A 354 -18.49 25.52 2.93
N LEU A 355 -19.10 24.75 3.80
CA LEU A 355 -20.55 24.54 3.91
C LEU A 355 -20.98 24.76 5.36
N PHE A 356 -22.12 25.40 5.56
CA PHE A 356 -22.80 25.46 6.85
C PHE A 356 -24.05 24.59 6.82
N ALA A 357 -24.18 23.66 7.77
CA ALA A 357 -25.48 23.08 8.11
C ALA A 357 -26.14 23.98 9.14
N VAL A 358 -27.39 24.38 8.90
CA VAL A 358 -28.11 25.34 9.75
C VAL A 358 -29.42 24.74 10.23
N GLN A 359 -29.71 24.86 11.52
CA GLN A 359 -31.01 24.58 12.13
C GLN A 359 -31.67 25.90 12.56
N GLY A 360 -32.90 26.13 12.13
CA GLY A 360 -33.64 27.39 12.30
C GLY A 360 -33.65 28.27 11.05
N ALA A 361 -34.47 29.31 11.06
CA ALA A 361 -34.55 30.26 9.95
C ALA A 361 -33.26 31.09 9.84
N LEU A 362 -32.79 31.34 8.62
CA LEU A 362 -31.55 32.12 8.38
C LEU A 362 -31.59 33.55 8.96
N THR A 363 -32.79 34.10 9.15
CA THR A 363 -33.00 35.43 9.74
C THR A 363 -33.16 35.41 11.26
N ASP A 364 -33.27 34.23 11.87
CA ASP A 364 -33.38 34.09 13.32
C ASP A 364 -31.97 34.17 13.94
N PRO A 365 -31.69 35.14 14.84
CA PRO A 365 -30.39 35.22 15.51
C PRO A 365 -30.09 34.00 16.40
N GLY A 366 -31.10 33.20 16.77
CA GLY A 366 -30.97 31.97 17.54
C GLY A 366 -30.70 30.71 16.71
N HIS A 367 -30.52 30.81 15.39
CA HIS A 367 -30.19 29.63 14.58
C HIS A 367 -28.88 28.97 15.04
N GLN A 368 -28.84 27.65 14.96
CA GLN A 368 -27.63 26.87 15.21
C GLN A 368 -26.97 26.55 13.88
N ARG A 369 -25.63 26.50 13.86
CA ARG A 369 -24.90 26.11 12.66
C ARG A 369 -23.60 25.40 12.97
N VAL A 370 -23.20 24.51 12.07
CA VAL A 370 -21.88 23.88 12.05
C VAL A 370 -21.22 24.15 10.71
N HIS A 371 -19.91 24.36 10.71
CA HIS A 371 -19.10 24.56 9.50
C HIS A 371 -18.39 23.26 9.11
N VAL A 372 -18.36 22.95 7.81
CA VAL A 372 -17.63 21.82 7.25
C VAL A 372 -16.82 22.28 6.03
N ASP A 373 -15.58 21.80 5.91
CA ASP A 373 -14.78 21.99 4.69
C ASP A 373 -15.36 21.17 3.53
N LYS A 374 -15.67 21.83 2.42
CA LYS A 374 -16.37 21.21 1.30
C LYS A 374 -15.52 20.15 0.60
N ALA A 375 -14.22 20.40 0.43
CA ALA A 375 -13.33 19.48 -0.28
C ALA A 375 -13.07 18.21 0.54
N HIS A 376 -12.94 18.35 1.86
CA HIS A 376 -12.86 17.25 2.79
C HIS A 376 -14.15 16.42 2.80
N ALA A 377 -15.30 17.07 2.96
CA ALA A 377 -16.61 16.40 2.96
C ALA A 377 -16.89 15.64 1.66
N ALA A 378 -16.47 16.19 0.53
CA ALA A 378 -16.59 15.56 -0.79
C ALA A 378 -15.72 14.30 -0.96
N GLN A 379 -14.67 14.12 -0.15
CA GLN A 379 -13.74 13.01 -0.23
C GLN A 379 -13.98 11.92 0.82
N GLN A 380 -14.64 12.26 1.94
CA GLN A 380 -14.93 11.30 3.00
C GLN A 380 -15.99 10.28 2.56
N PRO A 381 -15.72 8.97 2.62
CA PRO A 381 -16.69 7.92 2.29
C PRO A 381 -17.96 8.00 3.15
N ILE A 382 -19.11 7.67 2.55
CA ILE A 382 -20.41 7.71 3.24
C ILE A 382 -20.48 6.69 4.37
N GLU A 383 -19.80 5.55 4.22
CA GLU A 383 -19.70 4.49 5.21
C GLU A 383 -19.00 4.98 6.48
N GLN A 384 -17.94 5.78 6.32
CA GLN A 384 -17.23 6.39 7.43
C GLN A 384 -18.14 7.37 8.20
N SER A 385 -18.82 8.30 7.51
CA SER A 385 -19.76 9.22 8.17
C SER A 385 -20.97 8.53 8.78
N THR A 386 -21.47 7.46 8.15
CA THR A 386 -22.57 6.65 8.68
C THR A 386 -22.19 6.06 10.03
N PHE A 387 -21.02 5.43 10.08
CA PHE A 387 -20.54 4.82 11.30
C PHE A 387 -20.34 5.86 12.41
N GLN A 388 -19.67 6.97 12.09
CA GLN A 388 -19.44 8.07 13.04
C GLN A 388 -20.76 8.63 13.59
N SER A 389 -21.81 8.72 12.76
CA SER A 389 -23.14 9.14 13.19
C SER A 389 -23.80 8.13 14.15
N GLY A 390 -23.52 6.84 14.00
CA GLY A 390 -24.10 5.76 14.81
C GLY A 390 -23.50 5.61 16.23
N GLN A 391 -22.25 6.02 16.46
CA GLN A 391 -21.57 5.83 17.75
C GLN A 391 -21.91 6.89 18.82
N ASP A 392 -22.31 8.10 18.44
CA ASP A 392 -22.34 9.25 19.35
C ASP A 392 -23.73 9.78 19.74
N ALA A 393 -24.77 8.95 19.68
CA ALA A 393 -26.05 9.32 20.27
C ALA A 393 -26.04 9.49 21.82
N PRO A 394 -25.18 8.82 22.62
CA PRO A 394 -25.21 8.99 24.08
C PRO A 394 -23.99 9.68 24.75
N GLN A 395 -22.82 9.85 24.11
CA GLN A 395 -21.61 10.29 24.84
C GLN A 395 -21.36 11.81 24.86
N PHE A 396 -21.81 12.59 23.88
CA PHE A 396 -21.59 14.04 23.86
C PHE A 396 -22.66 14.88 24.56
N ALA A 397 -23.80 14.27 24.95
CA ALA A 397 -24.75 14.94 25.84
C ALA A 397 -24.15 15.22 27.24
N ALA A 398 -23.03 14.58 27.60
CA ALA A 398 -22.34 14.75 28.88
C ALA A 398 -21.17 15.75 28.86
N GLN A 399 -20.82 16.35 27.71
CA GLN A 399 -19.70 17.29 27.59
C GLN A 399 -20.04 18.59 26.85
N ALA A 400 -21.30 19.01 26.87
CA ALA A 400 -21.61 20.41 26.59
C ALA A 400 -20.92 21.27 27.65
N PRO A 401 -20.03 22.21 27.28
CA PRO A 401 -19.55 23.20 28.24
C PRO A 401 -20.77 24.00 28.69
N GLU A 402 -21.05 24.02 30.00
CA GLU A 402 -21.94 25.01 30.59
C GLU A 402 -21.45 26.39 30.15
N GLN A 403 -22.16 27.00 29.19
CA GLN A 403 -22.02 28.42 28.93
C GLN A 403 -22.58 29.16 30.13
N LYS A 404 -21.73 29.40 31.14
CA LYS A 404 -22.03 30.38 32.17
C LYS A 404 -22.16 31.74 31.49
N PRO A 405 -23.29 32.45 31.65
CA PRO A 405 -23.46 33.77 31.09
C PRO A 405 -22.43 34.70 31.75
N LYS A 406 -21.54 35.29 30.96
CA LYS A 406 -20.72 36.41 31.43
C LYS A 406 -21.64 37.61 31.61
N SER A 407 -22.00 37.89 32.86
CA SER A 407 -22.59 39.15 33.26
C SER A 407 -21.60 40.28 32.97
N HIS A 408 -21.87 41.07 31.93
CA HIS A 408 -21.32 42.41 31.83
C HIS A 408 -22.23 43.34 32.61
N THR A 409 -21.78 43.74 33.80
CA THR A 409 -22.35 44.89 34.51
C THR A 409 -21.92 46.14 33.77
N VAL A 410 -22.91 46.98 33.47
CA VAL A 410 -22.84 48.28 32.78
C VAL A 410 -21.93 49.27 33.48
#